data_AF-A0A7K3Y9C8-F1
#
_entry.id   AF-A0A7K3Y9C8-F1
#
_cell.length_a   1.000
_cell.length_b   1.000
_cell.length_c   1.000
_cell.angle_alpha   90.00
_cell.angle_beta   90.00
_cell.angle_gamma   90.00
#
_symmetry.space_group_name_H-M   'P 1'
#
loop_
_entity.id
_entity.type
_entity.pdbx_description
1 polymer ?
#
loop_
_entity_poly.entity_id
_entity_poly.type
_entity_poly.pdbx_seq_one_letter_code
_entity_poly.pdbx_strand_id
1 'polypeptide(L)'
;MFDMEDFLFIRELYNQGVTISQIARETGFDRKTIRKYVLSGEPPTARPRVRGPGKLDDIRNRISGHPPTIACIYREIQEQGFTGKYTIVRDYIRRIQSE
;
A
#
# COMPACT_ATOMS: atom_id res chain seq x y z
N MET A 1 -12.85 -14.30 -1.39
CA MET A 1 -12.36 -13.43 -0.32
C MET A 1 -11.67 -14.34 0.68
N PHE A 2 -10.62 -13.89 1.36
CA PHE A 2 -9.93 -14.73 2.35
C PHE A 2 -10.17 -14.05 3.69
N ASP A 3 -11.07 -14.63 4.48
CA ASP A 3 -11.64 -14.00 5.66
C ASP A 3 -10.93 -14.48 6.94
N MET A 4 -11.23 -13.83 8.07
CA MET A 4 -10.63 -14.20 9.36
C MET A 4 -11.04 -15.61 9.79
N GLU A 5 -12.24 -16.05 9.43
CA GLU A 5 -12.75 -17.40 9.70
C GLU A 5 -11.93 -18.47 8.96
N ASP A 6 -11.64 -18.24 7.67
CA ASP A 6 -10.78 -19.10 6.86
C ASP A 6 -9.36 -19.20 7.43
N PHE A 7 -8.83 -18.07 7.91
CA PHE A 7 -7.52 -18.01 8.54
C PHE A 7 -7.45 -18.85 9.82
N LEU A 8 -8.48 -18.76 10.68
CA LEU A 8 -8.55 -19.54 11.91
C LEU A 8 -8.63 -21.04 11.59
N PHE A 9 -9.49 -21.41 10.62
CA PHE A 9 -9.68 -22.80 10.22
C PHE A 9 -8.42 -23.43 9.65
N ILE A 10 -7.71 -22.73 8.76
CA ILE A 10 -6.42 -23.17 8.22
C ILE A 10 -5.38 -23.35 9.32
N ARG A 11 -5.35 -22.43 10.29
CA ARG A 11 -4.37 -22.46 11.39
C ARG A 11 -4.65 -23.60 12.36
N GLU A 12 -5.92 -23.90 12.62
CA GLU A 12 -6.31 -25.05 13.43
C GLU A 12 -5.88 -26.37 12.77
N LEU A 13 -6.20 -26.54 11.48
CA LEU A 13 -5.78 -27.73 10.72
C LEU A 13 -4.25 -27.89 10.70
N TYR A 14 -3.51 -26.79 10.51
CA TYR A 14 -2.05 -26.85 10.55
C TYR A 14 -1.52 -27.24 11.94
N ASN A 15 -2.15 -26.75 13.01
CA ASN A 15 -1.78 -27.09 14.38
C ASN A 15 -2.10 -28.56 14.73
N GLN A 16 -3.10 -29.15 14.08
CA GLN A 16 -3.39 -30.58 14.15
C GLN A 16 -2.39 -31.45 13.33
N GLY A 17 -1.40 -30.84 12.67
CA GLY A 17 -0.40 -31.55 11.88
C GLY A 17 -0.86 -31.91 10.47
N VAL A 18 -1.99 -31.36 10.02
CA VAL A 18 -2.49 -31.57 8.65
C VAL A 18 -1.56 -30.87 7.65
N THR A 19 -1.21 -31.57 6.57
CA THR A 19 -0.30 -31.02 5.57
C THR A 19 -0.95 -29.91 4.75
N ILE A 20 -0.16 -28.92 4.32
CA ILE A 20 -0.62 -27.79 3.49
C ILE A 20 -1.38 -28.26 2.23
N SER A 21 -0.97 -29.38 1.63
CA SER A 21 -1.64 -29.95 0.46
C SER A 21 -3.04 -30.49 0.75
N GLN A 22 -3.26 -30.99 1.96
CA GLN A 22 -4.55 -31.52 2.41
C GLN A 22 -5.46 -30.37 2.83
N ILE A 23 -4.94 -29.38 3.56
CA ILE A 23 -5.65 -28.13 3.86
C ILE A 23 -6.14 -27.47 2.57
N ALA A 24 -5.30 -27.37 1.53
CA ALA A 24 -5.70 -26.81 0.23
C ALA A 24 -6.82 -27.59 -0.46
N ARG A 25 -6.93 -28.90 -0.23
CA ARG A 25 -8.02 -29.73 -0.76
C ARG A 25 -9.32 -29.54 0.02
N GLU A 26 -9.23 -29.37 1.34
CA GLU A 26 -10.40 -29.17 2.19
C GLU A 26 -10.97 -27.76 2.07
N THR A 27 -10.11 -26.74 2.05
CA THR A 27 -10.53 -25.33 2.04
C THR A 27 -10.66 -24.75 0.64
N GLY A 28 -10.15 -25.43 -0.39
CA GLY A 28 -10.15 -24.94 -1.77
C GLY A 28 -9.23 -23.73 -2.02
N PHE A 29 -8.43 -23.32 -1.03
CA PHE A 29 -7.50 -22.19 -1.16
C PHE A 29 -6.17 -22.61 -1.78
N ASP A 30 -5.53 -21.67 -2.48
CA ASP A 30 -4.22 -21.91 -3.08
C ASP A 30 -3.15 -22.20 -2.00
N ARG A 31 -2.30 -23.19 -2.26
CA ARG A 31 -1.23 -23.61 -1.33
C ARG A 31 -0.30 -22.46 -0.95
N LYS A 32 -0.09 -21.47 -1.83
CA LYS A 32 0.74 -20.29 -1.53
C LYS A 32 0.07 -19.38 -0.50
N THR A 33 -1.25 -19.24 -0.57
CA THR A 33 -2.05 -18.47 0.38
C THR A 33 -1.97 -19.12 1.77
N ILE A 34 -2.23 -20.43 1.85
CA ILE A 34 -2.12 -21.19 3.10
C ILE A 34 -0.71 -21.09 3.67
N ARG A 35 0.32 -21.36 2.84
CA ARG A 35 1.73 -21.29 3.27
C ARG A 35 2.11 -19.90 3.79
N LYS A 36 1.66 -18.84 3.12
CA LYS A 36 1.91 -17.45 3.55
C LYS A 36 1.31 -17.21 4.94
N TYR A 37 0.05 -17.58 5.15
CA TYR A 37 -0.64 -17.29 6.42
C TYR A 37 -0.17 -18.17 7.58
N VAL A 38 0.12 -19.44 7.31
CA VAL A 38 0.66 -20.36 8.32
C VAL A 38 2.06 -19.92 8.77
N LEU A 39 2.92 -19.50 7.85
CA LEU A 39 4.29 -19.07 8.18
C LEU A 39 4.35 -17.66 8.77
N SER A 40 3.55 -16.71 8.26
CA SER A 40 3.53 -15.34 8.78
C SER A 40 2.85 -15.25 10.14
N GLY A 41 1.90 -16.15 10.47
CA GLY A 41 1.17 -16.13 11.74
C GLY A 41 0.26 -14.89 11.94
N GLU A 42 0.26 -13.96 10.99
CA GLU A 42 -0.56 -12.76 10.98
C GLU A 42 -1.87 -13.03 10.23
N PRO A 43 -3.03 -12.59 10.77
CA PRO A 43 -4.30 -12.68 10.07
C PRO A 43 -4.24 -11.86 8.76
N PRO A 44 -5.17 -12.12 7.81
CA PRO A 44 -5.34 -11.30 6.61
C PRO A 44 -5.74 -9.87 6.97
N THR A 45 -4.78 -9.07 7.40
CA THR A 45 -4.94 -7.62 7.45
C THR A 45 -4.85 -7.16 6.02
N ALA A 46 -5.98 -6.76 5.44
CA ALA A 46 -6.00 -5.91 4.27
C ALA A 46 -5.24 -4.63 4.63
N ARG A 47 -3.90 -4.63 4.45
CA ARG A 47 -3.11 -3.42 4.67
C ARG A 47 -3.68 -2.38 3.69
N PRO A 48 -4.28 -1.28 4.18
CA PRO A 48 -4.58 -0.18 3.29
C PRO A 48 -3.27 0.18 2.62
N ARG A 49 -3.30 0.28 1.29
CA ARG A 49 -2.13 0.59 0.48
C ARG A 49 -1.57 1.91 1.01
N VAL A 50 -0.52 1.83 1.82
CA VAL A 50 0.15 3.02 2.36
C VAL A 50 0.70 3.72 1.13
N ARG A 51 0.01 4.78 0.69
CA ARG A 51 0.64 5.82 -0.11
C ARG A 51 1.75 6.31 0.81
N GLY A 52 2.98 5.87 0.55
CA GLY A 52 4.14 6.31 1.31
C GLY A 52 4.13 7.84 1.38
N PRO A 53 4.74 8.44 2.42
CA PRO A 53 4.92 9.88 2.48
C PRO A 53 5.74 10.26 1.26
N GLY A 54 5.05 10.70 0.21
CA GLY A 54 5.70 11.20 -0.98
C GLY A 54 6.52 12.40 -0.54
N LYS A 55 7.64 12.64 -1.23
CA LYS A 55 8.45 13.86 -1.17
C LYS A 55 7.65 15.18 -1.42
N LEU A 56 6.32 15.13 -1.37
CA LEU A 56 5.38 16.21 -1.59
C LEU A 56 4.92 16.88 -0.28
N ASP A 57 5.13 16.28 0.89
CA ASP A 57 4.73 16.91 2.16
C ASP A 57 5.51 18.21 2.45
N ASP A 58 6.76 18.28 1.98
CA ASP A 58 7.62 19.47 2.05
C ASP A 58 7.05 20.66 1.26
N ILE A 59 6.21 20.39 0.24
CA ILE A 59 5.60 21.43 -0.60
C ILE A 59 4.50 22.17 0.17
N ARG A 60 3.78 21.49 1.08
CA ARG A 60 2.66 22.09 1.83
C ARG A 60 3.12 23.25 2.71
N ASN A 61 4.29 23.13 3.34
CA ASN A 61 4.83 24.17 4.22
C ASN A 61 5.35 25.39 3.46
N ARG A 62 5.67 25.24 2.16
CA ARG A 62 6.33 26.28 1.36
C ARG A 62 5.38 27.13 0.52
N ILE A 63 4.12 26.73 0.41
CA ILE A 63 3.06 27.48 -0.30
C ILE A 63 2.58 28.72 0.48
N SER A 64 2.88 28.83 1.78
CA SER A 64 2.39 29.94 2.62
C SER A 64 3.08 31.30 2.38
N GLY A 65 4.20 31.36 1.64
CA GLY A 65 4.99 32.59 1.48
C GLY A 65 4.91 33.28 0.10
N HIS A 66 4.57 32.55 -0.95
CA HIS A 66 4.38 33.06 -2.31
C HIS A 66 3.68 31.96 -3.12
N PRO A 67 2.85 32.25 -4.13
CA PRO A 67 2.37 31.21 -5.05
C PRO A 67 3.44 30.96 -6.13
N PRO A 68 4.33 29.96 -6.02
CA PRO A 68 5.17 29.60 -7.14
C PRO A 68 4.27 29.04 -8.25
N THR A 69 4.46 29.52 -9.48
CA THR A 69 3.86 28.92 -10.67
C THR A 69 4.18 27.43 -10.70
N ILE A 70 3.25 26.59 -11.15
CA ILE A 70 3.38 25.12 -11.23
C ILE A 70 4.71 24.68 -11.90
N ALA A 71 5.20 25.47 -12.86
CA ALA A 71 6.49 25.28 -13.52
C ALA A 71 7.71 25.45 -12.59
N CYS A 72 7.65 26.37 -11.62
CA CYS A 72 8.71 26.60 -10.64
C CYS A 72 8.80 25.43 -9.65
N ILE A 73 7.65 24.95 -9.13
CA ILE A 73 7.59 23.74 -8.29
C ILE A 73 8.11 22.54 -9.08
N TYR A 74 7.70 22.38 -10.35
CA TYR A 74 8.14 21.27 -11.18
C TYR A 74 9.66 21.25 -11.40
N ARG A 75 10.28 22.41 -11.61
CA ARG A 75 11.73 22.51 -11.76
C ARG A 75 12.44 22.17 -10.45
N GLU A 76 11.95 22.67 -9.33
CA GLU A 76 12.56 22.41 -8.01
C GLU A 76 12.51 20.94 -7.62
N ILE A 77 11.36 20.26 -7.80
CA ILE A 77 11.28 18.83 -7.51
C ILE A 77 12.16 17.99 -8.46
N GLN A 78 12.33 18.43 -9.71
CA GLN A 78 13.19 17.74 -10.66
C GLN A 78 14.65 17.83 -10.23
N GLU A 79 15.08 18.97 -9.68
CA GLU A 79 16.40 19.14 -9.06
C GLU A 79 16.56 18.29 -7.79
N GLN A 80 15.47 18.03 -7.05
CA GLN A 80 15.44 17.08 -5.92
C GLN A 80 15.34 15.59 -6.33
N GLY A 81 15.47 15.30 -7.63
CA GLY A 81 15.47 13.94 -8.17
C GLY A 81 14.08 13.36 -8.42
N PHE A 82 13.05 14.20 -8.61
CA PHE A 82 11.73 13.74 -9.04
C PHE A 82 11.75 13.36 -10.53
N THR A 83 11.52 12.08 -10.80
CA THR A 83 11.42 11.51 -12.15
C THR A 83 9.98 11.42 -12.68
N GLY A 84 9.01 11.96 -11.94
CA GLY A 84 7.60 11.93 -12.31
C GLY A 84 7.19 12.98 -13.34
N LYS A 85 6.01 12.81 -13.95
CA LYS A 85 5.48 13.69 -14.99
C LYS A 85 4.88 14.99 -14.42
N TYR A 86 5.01 16.09 -15.16
CA TYR A 86 4.41 17.41 -14.86
C TYR A 86 2.93 17.35 -14.45
N THR A 87 2.16 16.45 -15.09
CA THR A 87 0.73 16.28 -14.81
C THR A 87 0.43 15.87 -13.38
N ILE A 88 1.30 15.06 -12.75
CA ILE A 88 1.13 14.62 -11.35
C ILE A 88 1.25 15.80 -10.39
N VAL A 89 2.17 16.70 -10.70
CA VAL A 89 2.49 17.89 -9.89
C VAL A 89 1.40 18.93 -10.06
N ARG A 90 0.91 19.10 -11.28
CA ARG A 90 -0.27 19.94 -11.58
C ARG A 90 -1.52 19.46 -10.85
N ASP A 91 -1.80 18.15 -10.85
CA ASP A 91 -2.96 17.57 -10.17
C ASP A 91 -2.85 17.74 -8.65
N TYR A 92 -1.65 17.54 -8.10
CA TYR A 92 -1.38 17.71 -6.67
C TYR A 92 -1.56 19.16 -6.20
N ILE A 93 -1.02 20.13 -6.94
CA ILE A 93 -1.16 21.56 -6.60
C ILE A 93 -2.64 21.98 -6.69
N ARG A 94 -3.38 21.49 -7.70
CA ARG A 94 -4.82 21.75 -7.83
C ARG A 94 -5.63 21.21 -6.65
N ARG A 95 -5.25 20.04 -6.11
CA ARG A 95 -5.87 19.49 -4.91
C ARG A 95 -5.61 20.36 -3.68
N ILE A 96 -4.37 20.82 -3.49
CA ILE A 96 -4.02 21.65 -2.33
C ILE A 96 -4.68 23.02 -2.38
N GLN A 97 -4.83 23.65 -3.56
CA GLN A 97 -5.47 24.96 -3.68
C GLN A 97 -7.00 24.94 -3.48
N SER A 98 -7.62 23.75 -3.46
CA SER A 98 -9.06 23.60 -3.25
C SER A 98 -9.46 23.27 -1.80
N GLU A 99 -8.48 23.15 -0.89
CA GLU A 99 -8.67 23.11 0.58
C GLU A 99 -8.34 24.48 1.18
#